data_AF-S7PPG1-F1
#
_entry.id   AF-S7PPG1-F1
#
_cell.length_a   1.000
_cell.length_b   1.000
_cell.length_c   1.000
_cell.angle_alpha   90.00
_cell.angle_beta   90.00
_cell.angle_gamma   90.00
#
_symmetry.space_group_name_H-M   'P 1'
#
loop_
_entity.id
_entity.type
_entity.pdbx_description
1 polymer ?
#
loop_
_entity_poly.entity_id
_entity_poly.type
_entity_poly.pdbx_seq_one_letter_code
_entity_poly.pdbx_strand_id
1 'polypeptide(L)'
;MLGSCQTKSILEYLRAGGRGRAKGRADPEKEESRRQRRERRKREGEEEEVAEASRLLLRVLHVSENPAPLTITAGPEVKGVRPFLVGAVVRGMDLQTGNALKRFLTSQIVPLGRKEVKVKDLVRQLQAEAEEHRKQKKRQTVSGLHRYLHLLDGKEQYPCLLDADGDVISFPPITNSEKTKIKKTTCDLFLEVTSATSLQICKDIMDALVLKMAEINKYTLENKEEGSVSDTEADATSGHLSEPGRHPSPERDGSAPLVVEQVRVVDEEGHLKVVYPSKTDLDIAAAHVTVIR
;
A
#
# COMPACT_ATOMS: atom_id res chain seq x y z
N MET A 1 -69.50 -11.27 -40.01
CA MET A 1 -69.73 -12.51 -40.77
C MET A 1 -68.82 -12.52 -41.98
N LEU A 2 -68.07 -13.62 -42.19
CA LEU A 2 -67.67 -14.23 -43.48
C LEU A 2 -67.00 -13.29 -44.52
N GLY A 3 -65.76 -13.40 -44.97
CA GLY A 3 -64.89 -14.55 -45.22
C GLY A 3 -64.51 -14.58 -46.72
N SER A 4 -63.21 -14.63 -47.07
CA SER A 4 -62.59 -15.53 -48.08
C SER A 4 -61.32 -14.97 -48.78
N CYS A 5 -60.27 -15.83 -48.75
CA CYS A 5 -59.14 -16.09 -49.68
C CYS A 5 -58.38 -14.96 -50.40
N GLN A 6 -57.09 -15.07 -50.74
CA GLN A 6 -55.92 -15.88 -50.36
C GLN A 6 -54.76 -15.36 -51.25
N THR A 7 -53.57 -15.15 -50.70
CA THR A 7 -52.33 -15.26 -51.49
C THR A 7 -51.27 -15.89 -50.58
N LYS A 8 -51.16 -17.21 -50.70
CA LYS A 8 -50.11 -17.99 -50.07
C LYS A 8 -48.77 -17.59 -50.70
N SER A 9 -47.84 -17.14 -49.86
CA SER A 9 -46.44 -16.96 -50.25
C SER A 9 -45.83 -18.33 -50.60
N ILE A 10 -45.14 -18.35 -51.73
CA ILE A 10 -44.44 -19.44 -52.43
C ILE A 10 -43.51 -20.32 -51.56
N LEU A 11 -43.28 -19.95 -50.30
CA LEU A 11 -42.46 -20.71 -49.34
C LEU A 11 -43.08 -22.05 -48.87
N GLU A 12 -44.39 -22.27 -49.04
CA GLU A 12 -45.05 -23.53 -48.66
C GLU A 12 -44.74 -24.69 -49.63
N TYR A 13 -44.36 -24.39 -50.88
CA TYR A 13 -44.05 -25.40 -51.91
C TYR A 13 -42.64 -26.01 -51.75
N LEU A 14 -41.68 -25.24 -51.22
CA LEU A 14 -40.31 -25.74 -50.98
C LEU A 14 -40.22 -26.67 -49.76
N ARG A 15 -41.27 -26.76 -48.94
CA ARG A 15 -41.26 -27.59 -47.71
C ARG A 15 -41.63 -29.05 -47.95
N ALA A 16 -42.21 -29.41 -49.11
CA ALA A 16 -42.77 -30.74 -49.34
C ALA A 16 -41.90 -31.70 -50.19
N GLY A 17 -40.76 -31.26 -50.74
CA GLY A 17 -39.95 -32.05 -51.68
C GLY A 17 -38.52 -32.29 -51.22
N GLY A 18 -38.31 -33.10 -50.17
CA GLY A 18 -36.96 -33.44 -49.73
C GLY A 18 -36.93 -34.45 -48.59
N ARG A 19 -37.12 -35.74 -48.90
CA ARG A 19 -36.82 -36.84 -47.99
C ARG A 19 -35.32 -36.87 -47.70
N GLY A 20 -34.94 -36.53 -46.47
CA GLY A 20 -33.57 -36.59 -45.98
C GLY A 20 -33.55 -36.57 -44.45
N ARG A 21 -33.62 -37.76 -43.87
CA ARG A 21 -33.65 -38.08 -42.43
C ARG A 21 -32.40 -37.54 -41.71
N ALA A 22 -32.54 -36.54 -40.86
CA ALA A 22 -31.61 -36.30 -39.74
C ALA A 22 -32.31 -35.46 -38.64
N LYS A 23 -32.95 -36.16 -37.71
CA LYS A 23 -33.28 -35.60 -36.39
C LYS A 23 -31.92 -35.29 -35.75
N GLY A 24 -31.50 -34.03 -35.76
CA GLY A 24 -30.25 -33.59 -35.15
C GLY A 24 -30.28 -33.98 -33.68
N ARG A 25 -29.65 -35.11 -33.34
CA ARG A 25 -29.22 -35.37 -31.97
C ARG A 25 -28.34 -34.19 -31.61
N ALA A 26 -28.63 -33.53 -30.49
CA ALA A 26 -27.68 -32.61 -29.90
C ALA A 26 -26.36 -33.37 -29.80
N ASP A 27 -25.37 -32.90 -30.54
CA ASP A 27 -24.04 -33.48 -30.55
C ASP A 27 -23.49 -33.30 -29.12
N PRO A 28 -23.33 -34.38 -28.34
CA PRO A 28 -22.97 -34.28 -26.92
C PRO A 28 -21.66 -33.48 -26.73
N GLU A 29 -20.75 -33.52 -27.71
CA GLU A 29 -19.51 -32.76 -27.70
C GLU A 29 -19.74 -31.23 -27.83
N LYS A 30 -20.77 -30.80 -28.57
CA LYS A 30 -21.16 -29.38 -28.67
C LYS A 30 -21.88 -28.86 -27.43
N GLU A 31 -22.59 -29.73 -26.72
CA GLU A 31 -23.25 -29.34 -25.47
C GLU A 31 -22.25 -29.25 -24.31
N GLU A 32 -21.30 -30.18 -24.25
CA GLU A 32 -20.23 -30.21 -23.25
C GLU A 32 -19.29 -29.00 -23.39
N SER A 33 -18.87 -28.67 -24.62
CA SER A 33 -18.04 -27.48 -24.89
C SER A 33 -18.73 -26.15 -24.53
N ARG A 34 -20.06 -26.06 -24.69
CA ARG A 34 -20.83 -24.89 -24.23
C ARG A 34 -20.90 -24.78 -22.71
N ARG A 35 -21.03 -25.91 -22.00
CA ARG A 35 -21.02 -25.94 -20.53
C ARG A 35 -19.65 -25.55 -19.98
N GLN A 36 -18.56 -26.12 -20.52
CA GLN A 36 -17.19 -25.75 -20.13
C GLN A 36 -16.89 -24.27 -20.35
N ARG A 37 -17.33 -23.67 -21.47
CA ARG A 37 -17.16 -22.23 -21.72
C ARG A 37 -17.94 -21.36 -20.72
N ARG A 38 -19.13 -21.80 -20.29
CA ARG A 38 -19.96 -21.08 -19.31
C ARG A 38 -19.36 -21.18 -17.91
N GLU A 39 -18.85 -22.34 -17.52
CA GLU A 39 -18.13 -22.54 -16.25
C GLU A 39 -16.83 -21.73 -16.21
N ARG A 40 -16.06 -21.70 -17.30
CA ARG A 40 -14.86 -20.89 -17.40
C ARG A 40 -15.16 -19.40 -17.24
N ARG A 41 -16.18 -18.88 -17.92
CA ARG A 41 -16.62 -17.47 -17.76
C ARG A 41 -17.13 -17.16 -16.35
N LYS A 42 -17.78 -18.13 -15.70
CA LYS A 42 -18.24 -17.97 -14.32
C LYS A 42 -17.06 -17.92 -13.35
N ARG A 43 -16.05 -18.77 -13.53
CA ARG A 43 -14.79 -18.72 -12.76
C ARG A 43 -14.00 -17.44 -13.03
N GLU A 44 -13.87 -17.02 -14.28
CA GLU A 44 -13.21 -15.75 -14.64
C GLU A 44 -13.91 -14.56 -13.97
N GLY A 45 -15.26 -14.54 -13.93
CA GLY A 45 -16.01 -13.50 -13.22
C GLY A 45 -15.87 -13.57 -11.69
N GLU A 46 -15.89 -14.78 -11.10
CA GLU A 46 -15.66 -14.97 -9.66
C GLU A 46 -14.23 -14.59 -9.25
N GLU A 47 -13.23 -14.89 -10.08
CA GLU A 47 -11.83 -14.48 -9.86
C GLU A 47 -11.65 -12.96 -9.98
N GLU A 48 -12.31 -12.30 -10.94
CA GLU A 48 -12.32 -10.84 -11.06
C GLU A 48 -13.00 -10.17 -9.86
N GLU A 49 -14.13 -10.71 -9.38
CA GLU A 49 -14.86 -10.18 -8.21
C GLU A 49 -14.03 -10.32 -6.92
N VAL A 50 -13.36 -11.47 -6.72
CA VAL A 50 -12.45 -11.69 -5.58
C VAL A 50 -11.22 -10.80 -5.67
N ALA A 51 -10.68 -10.58 -6.87
CA ALA A 51 -9.56 -9.68 -7.11
C ALA A 51 -9.93 -8.22 -6.85
N GLU A 52 -11.15 -7.81 -7.19
CA GLU A 52 -11.70 -6.48 -6.93
C GLU A 52 -11.95 -6.24 -5.44
N ALA A 53 -12.59 -7.20 -4.74
CA ALA A 53 -12.74 -7.17 -3.29
C ALA A 53 -11.39 -7.20 -2.54
N SER A 54 -10.35 -7.73 -3.19
CA SER A 54 -9.00 -7.78 -2.63
C SER A 54 -8.14 -6.55 -2.91
N ARG A 55 -8.69 -5.51 -3.56
CA ARG A 55 -7.94 -4.29 -3.88
C ARG A 55 -7.57 -3.49 -2.63
N LEU A 56 -6.34 -3.03 -2.61
CA LEU A 56 -5.79 -2.05 -1.67
C LEU A 56 -6.30 -0.67 -2.07
N LEU A 57 -6.93 0.04 -1.15
CA LEU A 57 -7.39 1.40 -1.38
C LEU A 57 -6.41 2.38 -0.74
N LEU A 58 -5.78 3.21 -1.59
CA LEU A 58 -4.91 4.31 -1.18
C LEU A 58 -5.59 5.62 -1.54
N ARG A 59 -5.65 6.56 -0.59
CA ARG A 59 -6.11 7.93 -0.86
C ARG A 59 -4.94 8.89 -0.71
N VAL A 60 -4.55 9.57 -1.78
CA VAL A 60 -3.52 10.61 -1.73
C VAL A 60 -4.17 11.91 -1.29
N LEU A 61 -3.63 12.53 -0.24
CA LEU A 61 -4.02 13.88 0.17
C LEU A 61 -3.02 14.88 -0.43
N HIS A 62 -3.50 15.70 -1.35
CA HIS A 62 -2.69 16.71 -2.01
C HIS A 62 -2.33 17.87 -1.08
N VAL A 63 -1.14 18.47 -1.28
CA VAL A 63 -0.69 19.63 -0.51
C VAL A 63 -1.63 20.83 -0.61
N SER A 64 -2.42 20.93 -1.68
CA SER A 64 -3.44 21.97 -1.88
C SER A 64 -4.69 21.78 -1.02
N GLU A 65 -4.96 20.53 -0.61
CA GLU A 65 -6.10 20.16 0.23
C GLU A 65 -5.74 20.13 1.72
N ASN A 66 -4.45 20.12 2.04
CA ASN A 66 -3.95 20.20 3.40
C ASN A 66 -3.64 21.67 3.76
N PRO A 67 -4.30 22.27 4.78
CA PRO A 67 -4.04 23.65 5.19
C PRO A 67 -2.65 23.87 5.80
N ALA A 68 -1.98 22.81 6.26
CA ALA A 68 -0.64 22.85 6.84
C ALA A 68 0.21 21.65 6.36
N PRO A 69 0.60 21.63 5.08
CA PRO A 69 1.32 20.49 4.50
C PRO A 69 2.75 20.42 5.05
N LEU A 70 3.17 19.22 5.44
CA LEU A 70 4.51 18.98 5.94
C LEU A 70 5.54 19.31 4.86
N THR A 71 6.52 20.13 5.23
CA THR A 71 7.56 20.63 4.34
C THR A 71 8.92 20.35 4.96
N ILE A 72 9.83 19.78 4.18
CA ILE A 72 11.22 19.54 4.55
C ILE A 72 12.09 20.56 3.84
N THR A 73 12.91 21.29 4.59
CA THR A 73 13.89 22.21 4.03
C THR A 73 15.25 21.51 3.94
N ALA A 74 15.80 21.41 2.73
CA ALA A 74 17.09 20.79 2.47
C ALA A 74 18.20 21.85 2.42
N GLY A 75 19.12 21.80 3.38
CA GLY A 75 20.29 22.67 3.41
C GLY A 75 21.31 22.36 2.29
N PRO A 76 22.09 23.35 1.81
CA PRO A 76 23.07 23.16 0.74
C PRO A 76 24.20 22.20 1.16
N GLU A 77 24.51 22.15 2.45
CA GLU A 77 25.50 21.27 3.09
C GLU A 77 25.26 19.78 2.75
N VAL A 78 24.01 19.34 2.64
CA VAL A 78 23.71 17.92 2.36
C VAL A 78 23.90 17.55 0.90
N LYS A 79 24.04 18.53 -0.02
CA LYS A 79 24.17 18.28 -1.46
C LYS A 79 25.41 17.46 -1.82
N GLY A 80 26.52 17.69 -1.12
CA GLY A 80 27.78 16.96 -1.34
C GLY A 80 27.81 15.56 -0.74
N VAL A 81 26.87 15.25 0.15
CA VAL A 81 26.91 14.02 0.96
C VAL A 81 25.74 13.09 0.65
N ARG A 82 24.53 13.62 0.57
CA ARG A 82 23.29 12.88 0.31
C ARG A 82 22.21 13.80 -0.29
N PRO A 83 22.32 14.15 -1.58
CA PRO A 83 21.51 15.19 -2.21
C PRO A 83 20.04 14.83 -2.45
N PHE A 84 19.65 13.55 -2.39
CA PHE A 84 18.30 13.13 -2.73
C PHE A 84 17.52 12.73 -1.48
N LEU A 85 16.31 13.29 -1.35
CA LEU A 85 15.36 13.02 -0.27
C LEU A 85 13.94 13.06 -0.84
N VAL A 86 13.11 12.11 -0.43
CA VAL A 86 11.66 12.13 -0.60
C VAL A 86 10.99 11.83 0.73
N GLY A 87 9.82 12.41 0.96
CA GLY A 87 9.02 12.16 2.16
C GLY A 87 7.57 11.86 1.81
N ALA A 88 6.86 11.19 2.73
CA ALA A 88 5.41 10.99 2.69
C ALA A 88 4.89 10.89 4.13
N VAL A 89 3.63 11.22 4.36
CA VAL A 89 2.96 10.87 5.63
C VAL A 89 1.90 9.83 5.36
N VAL A 90 1.96 8.70 6.05
CA VAL A 90 0.91 7.67 6.00
C VAL A 90 0.07 7.79 7.27
N ARG A 91 -1.25 7.98 7.10
CA ARG A 91 -2.20 8.17 8.20
C ARG A 91 -3.12 6.97 8.37
N GLY A 92 -3.52 6.71 9.60
CA GLY A 92 -4.57 5.73 9.91
C GLY A 92 -4.11 4.27 9.88
N MET A 93 -2.83 4.01 10.15
CA MET A 93 -2.32 2.65 10.33
C MET A 93 -2.84 2.03 11.63
N ASP A 94 -3.32 0.79 11.59
CA ASP A 94 -3.54 -0.02 12.79
C ASP A 94 -2.32 -0.91 13.09
N LEU A 95 -1.48 -0.46 14.04
CA LEU A 95 -0.33 -1.22 14.54
C LEU A 95 -0.61 -1.93 15.87
N GLN A 96 -1.79 -1.74 16.46
CA GLN A 96 -2.16 -2.33 17.75
C GLN A 96 -2.64 -3.77 17.58
N THR A 97 -3.40 -4.02 16.52
CA THR A 97 -4.10 -5.30 16.31
C THR A 97 -3.13 -6.45 16.00
N GLY A 98 -3.26 -7.53 16.77
CA GLY A 98 -2.49 -8.76 16.60
C GLY A 98 -0.97 -8.53 16.56
N ASN A 99 -0.34 -9.02 15.49
CA ASN A 99 1.10 -8.92 15.24
C ASN A 99 1.47 -7.82 14.23
N ALA A 100 0.59 -6.84 13.97
CA ALA A 100 0.77 -5.81 12.95
C ALA A 100 2.10 -5.04 13.12
N LEU A 101 2.38 -4.51 14.31
CA LEU A 101 3.65 -3.82 14.60
C LEU A 101 4.87 -4.71 14.34
N LYS A 102 4.82 -5.99 14.75
CA LYS A 102 5.93 -6.92 14.55
C LYS A 102 6.18 -7.13 13.05
N ARG A 103 5.11 -7.40 12.28
CA ARG A 103 5.19 -7.57 10.82
C ARG A 103 5.74 -6.32 10.16
N PHE A 104 5.23 -5.15 10.53
CA PHE A 104 5.70 -3.85 10.05
C PHE A 104 7.21 -3.66 10.27
N LEU A 105 7.70 -3.89 11.48
CA LEU A 105 9.11 -3.76 11.80
C LEU A 105 9.96 -4.83 11.09
N THR A 106 9.57 -6.10 11.14
CA THR A 106 10.36 -7.19 10.52
C THR A 106 10.46 -7.09 9.01
N SER A 107 9.43 -6.53 8.36
CA SER A 107 9.43 -6.36 6.92
C SER A 107 10.32 -5.20 6.47
N GLN A 108 10.62 -4.21 7.33
CA GLN A 108 11.08 -2.89 6.85
C GLN A 108 12.17 -2.22 7.70
N ILE A 109 12.31 -2.52 9.00
CA ILE A 109 13.18 -1.75 9.93
C ILE A 109 13.86 -2.66 10.96
N VAL A 110 15.19 -2.54 11.08
CA VAL A 110 15.93 -3.11 12.22
C VAL A 110 16.13 -2.02 13.28
N PRO A 111 15.47 -2.09 14.45
CA PRO A 111 15.61 -1.07 15.48
C PRO A 111 16.99 -1.13 16.14
N LEU A 112 17.58 0.04 16.39
CA LEU A 112 18.84 0.19 17.11
C LEU A 112 18.53 0.78 18.49
N GLY A 113 18.43 -0.08 19.51
CA GLY A 113 18.15 0.35 20.89
C GLY A 113 19.37 1.00 21.54
N ARG A 114 19.57 2.32 21.31
CA ARG A 114 20.71 3.08 21.85
C ARG A 114 20.25 4.40 22.50
N LYS A 115 21.07 4.93 23.40
CA LYS A 115 20.84 6.23 24.06
C LYS A 115 21.27 7.39 23.17
N GLU A 116 20.66 8.57 23.38
CA GLU A 116 20.95 9.79 22.62
C GLU A 116 22.39 10.28 22.84
N VAL A 117 23.11 10.53 21.73
CA VAL A 117 24.50 11.04 21.70
C VAL A 117 24.63 11.97 20.50
N LYS A 118 25.51 12.98 20.57
CA LYS A 118 25.82 13.84 19.41
C LYS A 118 26.34 13.01 18.22
N VAL A 119 25.97 13.41 17.01
CA VAL A 119 26.25 12.68 15.77
C VAL A 119 27.74 12.37 15.56
N LYS A 120 28.63 13.36 15.77
CA LYS A 120 30.08 13.16 15.62
C LYS A 120 30.63 12.14 16.64
N ASP A 121 30.17 12.21 17.87
CA ASP A 121 30.57 11.28 18.93
C ASP A 121 30.01 9.88 18.68
N LEU A 122 28.78 9.79 18.16
CA LEU A 122 28.14 8.53 17.77
C LEU A 122 28.90 7.83 16.64
N VAL A 123 29.31 8.57 15.59
CA VAL A 123 30.12 8.01 14.50
C VAL A 123 31.46 7.49 15.02
N ARG A 124 32.16 8.27 15.85
CA ARG A 124 33.44 7.86 16.44
C ARG A 124 33.30 6.61 17.32
N GLN A 125 32.28 6.56 18.17
CA GLN A 125 31.99 5.40 19.01
C GLN A 125 31.71 4.17 18.14
N LEU A 126 30.90 4.33 17.11
CA LEU A 126 30.54 3.27 16.18
C LEU A 126 31.74 2.72 15.39
N GLN A 127 32.64 3.59 14.95
CA GLN A 127 33.89 3.17 14.29
C GLN A 127 34.78 2.39 15.27
N ALA A 128 34.92 2.85 16.51
CA ALA A 128 35.68 2.14 17.55
C ALA A 128 35.08 0.76 17.87
N GLU A 129 33.76 0.67 18.06
CA GLU A 129 33.04 -0.59 18.25
C GLU A 129 33.25 -1.54 17.06
N ALA A 130 33.19 -1.01 15.83
CA ALA A 130 33.41 -1.79 14.62
C ALA A 130 34.84 -2.35 14.54
N GLU A 131 35.85 -1.55 14.85
CA GLU A 131 37.25 -1.98 14.88
C GLU A 131 37.51 -3.03 15.97
N GLU A 132 36.96 -2.83 17.17
CA GLU A 132 37.09 -3.78 18.27
C GLU A 132 36.45 -5.13 17.90
N HIS A 133 35.24 -5.11 17.33
CA HIS A 133 34.58 -6.32 16.84
C HIS A 133 35.40 -7.06 15.77
N ARG A 134 36.06 -6.32 14.86
CA ARG A 134 36.94 -6.92 13.84
C ARG A 134 38.19 -7.54 14.47
N LYS A 135 38.80 -6.85 15.44
CA LYS A 135 39.97 -7.35 16.20
C LYS A 135 39.62 -8.61 16.98
N GLN A 136 38.48 -8.63 17.66
CA GLN A 136 38.05 -9.74 18.52
C GLN A 136 37.63 -10.99 17.73
N LYS A 137 36.90 -10.84 16.62
CA LYS A 137 36.41 -11.98 15.82
C LYS A 137 37.42 -12.50 14.78
N LYS A 138 38.59 -11.87 14.61
CA LYS A 138 39.58 -12.18 13.55
C LYS A 138 38.95 -12.33 12.15
N ARG A 139 37.83 -11.63 11.90
CA ARG A 139 37.09 -11.70 10.63
C ARG A 139 37.20 -10.35 9.94
N GLN A 140 37.41 -10.38 8.63
CA GLN A 140 37.33 -9.16 7.81
C GLN A 140 35.89 -8.66 7.64
N THR A 141 34.87 -9.47 7.91
CA THR A 141 33.48 -9.14 7.64
C THR A 141 32.84 -8.29 8.73
N VAL A 142 32.26 -7.16 8.31
CA VAL A 142 31.56 -6.19 9.15
C VAL A 142 30.06 -6.56 9.20
N SER A 143 29.49 -6.69 10.39
CA SER A 143 28.08 -7.08 10.59
C SER A 143 27.24 -5.94 11.18
N GLY A 144 25.96 -5.91 10.84
CA GLY A 144 25.02 -4.93 11.39
C GLY A 144 25.26 -3.51 10.88
N LEU A 145 25.07 -2.52 11.76
CA LEU A 145 25.17 -1.10 11.45
C LEU A 145 26.56 -0.67 10.95
N HIS A 146 27.61 -1.34 11.42
CA HIS A 146 28.98 -1.05 11.02
C HIS A 146 29.21 -1.16 9.51
N ARG A 147 28.33 -1.89 8.79
CA ARG A 147 28.35 -1.96 7.33
C ARG A 147 28.09 -0.62 6.66
N TYR A 148 27.41 0.32 7.31
CA TYR A 148 27.03 1.60 6.71
C TYR A 148 27.94 2.75 7.12
N LEU A 149 28.83 2.55 8.10
CA LEU A 149 29.75 3.59 8.58
C LEU A 149 30.69 4.09 7.49
N HIS A 150 31.14 3.21 6.59
CA HIS A 150 32.01 3.60 5.49
C HIS A 150 31.39 4.64 4.54
N LEU A 151 30.06 4.77 4.51
CA LEU A 151 29.36 5.79 3.73
C LEU A 151 29.59 7.21 4.28
N LEU A 152 30.14 7.31 5.48
CA LEU A 152 30.42 8.54 6.21
C LEU A 152 31.92 8.82 6.38
N ASP A 153 32.79 7.89 5.95
CA ASP A 153 34.23 8.03 6.12
C ASP A 153 34.76 9.22 5.31
N GLY A 154 35.62 10.04 5.94
CA GLY A 154 36.23 11.22 5.32
C GLY A 154 35.29 12.40 5.08
N LYS A 155 34.03 12.35 5.55
CA LYS A 155 33.09 13.46 5.41
C LYS A 155 33.14 14.40 6.61
N GLU A 156 33.20 15.70 6.36
CA GLU A 156 33.19 16.74 7.39
C GLU A 156 31.77 17.07 7.89
N GLN A 157 30.77 16.80 7.04
CA GLN A 157 29.36 17.08 7.27
C GLN A 157 28.52 15.80 7.19
N TYR A 158 27.47 15.76 8.00
CA TYR A 158 26.64 14.57 8.21
C TYR A 158 25.17 14.93 8.03
N PRO A 159 24.41 14.22 7.17
CA PRO A 159 23.02 14.55 6.92
C PRO A 159 22.19 14.15 8.13
N CYS A 160 21.43 15.08 8.69
CA CYS A 160 20.53 14.83 9.81
C CYS A 160 19.17 15.44 9.49
N LEU A 161 18.10 14.76 9.88
CA LEU A 161 16.77 15.36 9.85
C LEU A 161 16.45 15.92 11.23
N LEU A 162 16.04 17.18 11.26
CA LEU A 162 15.65 17.91 12.46
C LEU A 162 14.15 18.22 12.40
N ASP A 163 13.49 18.25 13.54
CA ASP A 163 12.14 18.80 13.65
C ASP A 163 12.14 20.32 13.82
N ALA A 164 10.95 20.90 13.99
CA ALA A 164 10.76 22.33 14.18
C ALA A 164 11.36 22.88 15.49
N ASP A 165 11.55 22.02 16.49
CA ASP A 165 12.16 22.36 17.78
C ASP A 165 13.70 22.21 17.75
N GLY A 166 14.26 21.75 16.62
CA GLY A 166 15.68 21.52 16.42
C GLY A 166 16.18 20.18 16.95
N ASP A 167 15.27 19.30 17.34
CA ASP A 167 15.59 17.95 17.80
C ASP A 167 15.90 17.02 16.63
N VAL A 168 16.89 16.14 16.79
CA VAL A 168 17.27 15.16 15.76
C VAL A 168 16.21 14.05 15.69
N ILE A 169 15.57 13.92 14.53
CA ILE A 169 14.64 12.83 14.19
C ILE A 169 15.40 11.62 13.66
N SER A 170 16.36 11.85 12.76
CA SER A 170 17.12 10.78 12.13
C SER A 170 18.53 11.24 11.75
N PHE A 171 19.44 10.28 11.71
CA PHE A 171 20.80 10.44 11.20
C PHE A 171 21.06 9.43 10.08
N PRO A 172 20.61 9.72 8.85
CA PRO A 172 20.75 8.79 7.73
C PRO A 172 22.22 8.64 7.29
N PRO A 173 22.71 7.44 6.90
CA PRO A 173 22.04 6.14 6.80
C PRO A 173 22.17 5.29 8.08
N ILE A 174 22.46 5.89 9.22
CA ILE A 174 22.90 5.16 10.42
C ILE A 174 21.73 4.78 11.32
N THR A 175 20.97 5.74 11.83
CA THR A 175 19.94 5.44 12.84
C THR A 175 18.85 6.49 12.88
N ASN A 176 17.69 6.09 13.42
CA ASN A 176 16.62 6.99 13.80
C ASN A 176 16.73 7.34 15.29
N SER A 177 16.03 8.39 15.70
CA SER A 177 15.92 8.84 17.09
C SER A 177 14.99 7.94 17.91
N GLU A 178 15.26 7.82 19.21
CA GLU A 178 14.37 7.11 20.14
C GLU A 178 13.08 7.92 20.39
N LYS A 179 13.12 9.25 20.24
CA LYS A 179 11.95 10.14 20.39
C LYS A 179 10.84 9.81 19.39
N THR A 180 11.20 9.44 18.17
CA THR A 180 10.28 9.12 17.08
C THR A 180 10.02 7.62 16.93
N LYS A 181 10.30 6.85 17.99
CA LYS A 181 10.12 5.40 18.00
C LYS A 181 8.65 5.01 17.81
N ILE A 182 8.43 4.14 16.83
CA ILE A 182 7.12 3.58 16.50
C ILE A 182 6.66 2.66 17.64
N LYS A 183 5.45 2.92 18.12
CA LYS A 183 4.77 2.14 19.17
C LYS A 183 3.53 1.48 18.59
N LYS A 184 2.92 0.55 19.33
CA LYS A 184 1.62 -0.02 18.94
C LYS A 184 0.56 1.07 18.76
N THR A 185 0.62 2.12 19.57
CA THR A 185 -0.32 3.25 19.53
C THR A 185 -0.07 4.24 18.39
N THR A 186 0.99 4.05 17.59
CA THR A 186 1.29 4.93 16.46
C THR A 186 0.34 4.63 15.30
N CYS A 187 -0.44 5.63 14.89
CA CYS A 187 -1.35 5.53 13.75
C CYS A 187 -0.84 6.29 12.53
N ASP A 188 -0.04 7.33 12.75
CA ASP A 188 0.48 8.21 11.72
C ASP A 188 2.00 8.06 11.65
N LEU A 189 2.51 7.89 10.43
CA LEU A 189 3.92 7.60 10.15
C LEU A 189 4.43 8.62 9.15
N PHE A 190 5.41 9.42 9.56
CA PHE A 190 6.23 10.16 8.62
C PHE A 190 7.31 9.23 8.06
N LEU A 191 7.40 9.17 6.74
CA LEU A 191 8.34 8.35 5.98
C LEU A 191 9.33 9.24 5.28
N GLU A 192 10.59 8.83 5.29
CA GLU A 192 11.68 9.48 4.58
C GLU A 192 12.53 8.42 3.86
N VAL A 193 12.89 8.71 2.61
CA VAL A 193 13.86 7.91 1.88
C VAL A 193 14.88 8.85 1.27
N THR A 194 16.15 8.53 1.48
CA THR A 194 17.25 9.44 1.22
C THR A 194 18.33 8.67 0.45
N SER A 195 19.07 9.30 -0.46
CA SER A 195 20.05 8.61 -1.33
C SER A 195 21.20 9.52 -1.73
N ALA A 196 22.39 8.92 -1.90
CA ALA A 196 23.55 9.61 -2.43
C ALA A 196 23.58 9.64 -3.96
N THR A 197 22.81 8.78 -4.63
CA THR A 197 23.02 8.46 -6.06
C THR A 197 21.83 8.75 -6.97
N SER A 198 20.60 8.55 -6.50
CA SER A 198 19.42 8.67 -7.37
C SER A 198 18.16 9.02 -6.60
N LEU A 199 17.44 10.03 -7.10
CA LEU A 199 16.09 10.37 -6.66
C LEU A 199 15.07 9.29 -7.05
N GLN A 200 15.23 8.67 -8.22
CA GLN A 200 14.29 7.65 -8.68
C GLN A 200 14.31 6.44 -7.74
N ILE A 201 15.51 6.01 -7.30
CA ILE A 201 15.64 4.94 -6.29
C ILE A 201 14.90 5.31 -5.00
N CYS A 202 14.95 6.58 -4.58
CA CYS A 202 14.18 7.03 -3.41
C CYS A 202 12.68 6.87 -3.61
N LYS A 203 12.16 7.27 -4.77
CA LYS A 203 10.75 7.15 -5.13
C LYS A 203 10.30 5.69 -5.22
N ASP A 204 11.07 4.84 -5.91
CA ASP A 204 10.74 3.42 -6.07
C ASP A 204 10.69 2.69 -4.70
N ILE A 205 11.64 3.01 -3.81
CA ILE A 205 11.65 2.46 -2.44
C ILE A 205 10.46 3.00 -1.64
N MET A 206 10.14 4.29 -1.77
CA MET A 206 9.00 4.89 -1.08
C MET A 206 7.67 4.28 -1.56
N ASP A 207 7.52 4.06 -2.87
CA ASP A 207 6.37 3.38 -3.48
C ASP A 207 6.21 1.97 -2.89
N ALA A 208 7.28 1.18 -2.88
CA ALA A 208 7.27 -0.16 -2.30
C ALA A 208 6.92 -0.15 -0.80
N LEU A 209 7.46 0.81 -0.04
CA LEU A 209 7.21 0.99 1.39
C LEU A 209 5.72 1.31 1.65
N VAL A 210 5.15 2.26 0.91
CA VAL A 210 3.72 2.63 1.01
C VAL A 210 2.82 1.45 0.65
N LEU A 211 3.14 0.71 -0.41
CA LEU A 211 2.39 -0.50 -0.76
C LEU A 211 2.41 -1.56 0.34
N LYS A 212 3.57 -1.81 0.94
CA LYS A 212 3.68 -2.77 2.05
C LYS A 212 2.90 -2.32 3.27
N MET A 213 2.82 -1.02 3.54
CA MET A 213 1.96 -0.48 4.59
C MET A 213 0.48 -0.74 4.30
N ALA A 214 0.04 -0.53 3.06
CA ALA A 214 -1.32 -0.83 2.63
C ALA A 214 -1.66 -2.31 2.80
N GLU A 215 -0.78 -3.23 2.38
CA GLU A 215 -0.95 -4.67 2.55
C GLU A 215 -1.11 -5.07 4.02
N ILE A 216 -0.27 -4.51 4.89
CA ILE A 216 -0.34 -4.76 6.34
C ILE A 216 -1.67 -4.25 6.90
N ASN A 217 -2.07 -3.04 6.54
CA ASN A 217 -3.30 -2.44 7.05
C ASN A 217 -4.54 -3.22 6.60
N LYS A 218 -4.60 -3.63 5.33
CA LYS A 218 -5.69 -4.47 4.81
C LYS A 218 -5.80 -5.80 5.55
N TYR A 219 -4.69 -6.52 5.70
CA TYR A 219 -4.67 -7.78 6.44
C TYR A 219 -5.12 -7.62 7.90
N THR A 220 -4.73 -6.50 8.54
CA THR A 220 -5.15 -6.21 9.90
C THR A 220 -6.67 -6.00 10.01
N LEU A 221 -7.29 -5.35 9.02
CA LEU A 221 -8.74 -5.13 8.97
C LEU A 221 -9.50 -6.45 8.69
N GLU A 222 -9.07 -7.24 7.71
CA GLU A 222 -9.69 -8.54 7.36
C GLU A 222 -9.72 -9.49 8.57
N ASN A 223 -8.60 -9.62 9.27
CA ASN A 223 -8.50 -10.49 10.45
C ASN A 223 -9.29 -9.96 11.67
N LYS A 224 -9.71 -8.69 11.67
CA LYS A 224 -10.52 -8.11 12.74
C LYS A 224 -12.00 -8.43 12.56
N GLU A 225 -12.44 -8.59 11.32
CA GLU A 225 -13.84 -8.90 10.99
C GLU A 225 -14.18 -10.38 11.27
N GLU A 226 -13.25 -11.31 11.03
CA GLU A 226 -13.46 -12.75 11.32
C GLU A 226 -13.62 -13.05 12.83
N GLY A 227 -13.05 -12.22 13.71
CA GLY A 227 -13.15 -12.38 15.18
C GLY A 227 -14.45 -11.85 15.81
N SER A 228 -15.34 -11.27 15.01
CA SER A 228 -16.60 -10.67 15.49
C SER A 228 -17.84 -11.54 15.27
N VAL A 229 -17.67 -12.77 14.75
CA VAL A 229 -18.76 -13.72 14.48
C VAL A 229 -18.74 -14.87 15.48
N SER A 230 -18.89 -14.57 16.77
CA SER A 230 -19.26 -15.59 17.76
C SER A 230 -20.15 -14.98 18.85
N ASP A 231 -21.25 -15.68 19.10
CA ASP A 231 -22.32 -15.47 20.08
C ASP A 231 -23.49 -14.54 19.68
N THR A 232 -24.45 -15.12 18.97
CA THR A 232 -25.85 -14.97 19.39
C THR A 232 -26.55 -16.32 19.20
N GLU A 233 -26.54 -17.09 20.29
CA GLU A 233 -27.39 -18.26 20.49
C GLU A 233 -28.87 -17.91 20.34
N ALA A 234 -29.63 -18.91 19.91
CA ALA A 234 -31.06 -18.83 19.65
C ALA A 234 -31.89 -18.52 20.90
N ASP A 235 -32.90 -17.66 20.77
CA ASP A 235 -34.20 -17.92 21.41
C ASP A 235 -35.35 -17.20 20.68
N ALA A 236 -36.52 -17.81 20.72
CA ALA A 236 -37.67 -17.55 19.85
C ALA A 236 -38.73 -16.64 20.50
N THR A 237 -39.56 -16.04 19.62
CA THR A 237 -40.94 -15.54 19.82
C THR A 237 -41.22 -14.18 20.48
N SER A 238 -41.76 -13.28 19.65
CA SER A 238 -43.08 -12.62 19.73
C SER A 238 -42.99 -11.11 19.48
N GLY A 239 -43.79 -10.62 18.52
CA GLY A 239 -43.52 -9.37 17.79
C GLY A 239 -44.36 -8.15 18.15
N HIS A 240 -44.14 -7.05 17.41
CA HIS A 240 -45.12 -5.99 17.18
C HIS A 240 -44.69 -5.06 16.03
N LEU A 241 -45.59 -4.15 15.67
CA LEU A 241 -45.87 -3.45 14.41
C LEU A 241 -44.79 -2.48 13.85
N SER A 242 -44.97 -2.18 12.57
CA SER A 242 -44.21 -1.28 11.71
C SER A 242 -44.39 0.21 12.04
N GLU A 243 -43.32 1.01 11.90
CA GLU A 243 -43.39 2.38 11.40
C GLU A 243 -42.23 2.69 10.44
N PRO A 244 -42.45 3.53 9.40
CA PRO A 244 -41.51 3.74 8.30
C PRO A 244 -40.70 5.03 8.50
N GLY A 245 -39.38 4.90 8.62
CA GLY A 245 -38.54 6.08 8.74
C GLY A 245 -37.10 5.74 9.04
N ARG A 246 -36.40 5.13 8.08
CA ARG A 246 -34.93 5.09 8.14
C ARG A 246 -34.35 5.33 6.76
N HIS A 247 -33.63 6.45 6.70
CA HIS A 247 -32.71 6.84 5.65
C HIS A 247 -31.90 5.64 5.14
N PRO A 248 -31.56 5.57 3.84
CA PRO A 248 -30.65 4.55 3.35
C PRO A 248 -29.34 4.71 4.12
N SER A 249 -29.04 3.68 4.91
CA SER A 249 -27.72 3.45 5.48
C SER A 249 -26.68 3.55 4.36
N PRO A 250 -25.52 4.18 4.61
CA PRO A 250 -24.47 4.20 3.60
C PRO A 250 -24.08 2.75 3.32
N GLU A 251 -23.85 2.54 2.06
CA GLU A 251 -23.53 1.28 1.43
C GLU A 251 -22.42 0.56 2.23
N ARG A 252 -22.62 -0.74 2.48
CA ARG A 252 -21.57 -1.62 2.97
C ARG A 252 -20.51 -1.69 1.88
N ASP A 253 -19.48 -0.86 1.99
CA ASP A 253 -18.50 -0.74 0.92
C ASP A 253 -17.09 -0.55 1.48
N GLY A 254 -16.19 -1.46 1.10
CA GLY A 254 -14.73 -1.34 1.09
C GLY A 254 -13.99 -0.98 2.38
N SER A 255 -12.89 -1.69 2.68
CA SER A 255 -11.92 -1.28 3.70
C SER A 255 -11.60 0.22 3.61
N ALA A 256 -11.69 0.97 4.72
CA ALA A 256 -11.38 2.39 4.72
C ALA A 256 -9.98 2.64 4.10
N PRO A 257 -9.85 3.57 3.14
CA PRO A 257 -8.61 3.77 2.40
C PRO A 257 -7.49 4.26 3.33
N LEU A 258 -6.28 3.73 3.14
CA LEU A 258 -5.09 4.26 3.82
C LEU A 258 -4.73 5.60 3.17
N VAL A 259 -4.57 6.64 3.99
CA VAL A 259 -4.32 8.00 3.48
C VAL A 259 -2.82 8.28 3.41
N VAL A 260 -2.36 8.77 2.26
CA VAL A 260 -0.97 9.15 2.01
C VAL A 260 -0.91 10.65 1.72
N GLU A 261 -0.40 11.45 2.65
CA GLU A 261 -0.24 12.89 2.47
C GLU A 261 1.05 13.20 1.71
N GLN A 262 0.93 14.14 0.77
CA GLN A 262 2.08 14.68 0.07
C GLN A 262 2.99 15.47 1.00
N VAL A 263 4.30 15.26 0.85
CA VAL A 263 5.34 16.05 1.49
C VAL A 263 6.13 16.82 0.44
N ARG A 264 6.44 18.07 0.76
CA ARG A 264 7.26 18.94 -0.09
C ARG A 264 8.69 18.97 0.44
N VAL A 265 9.64 18.87 -0.47
CA VAL A 265 11.05 19.16 -0.19
C VAL A 265 11.41 20.45 -0.91
N VAL A 266 11.88 21.44 -0.17
CA VAL A 266 12.29 22.77 -0.66
C VAL A 266 13.77 23.03 -0.33
N ASP A 267 14.41 23.97 -1.03
CA ASP A 267 15.69 24.53 -0.57
C ASP A 267 15.48 25.61 0.51
N GLU A 268 16.58 26.16 1.02
CA GLU A 268 16.59 27.22 2.04
C GLU A 268 15.88 28.49 1.55
N GLU A 269 15.88 28.74 0.24
CA GLU A 269 15.15 29.83 -0.38
C GLU A 269 13.65 29.54 -0.58
N GLY A 270 13.20 28.32 -0.24
CA GLY A 270 11.81 27.89 -0.35
C GLY A 270 11.40 27.40 -1.75
N HIS A 271 12.35 27.25 -2.69
CA HIS A 271 12.04 26.69 -4.00
C HIS A 271 11.82 25.20 -3.91
N LEU A 272 10.75 24.75 -4.56
CA LEU A 272 10.37 23.35 -4.59
C LEU A 272 11.41 22.51 -5.34
N LYS A 273 11.97 21.51 -4.65
CA LYS A 273 12.84 20.49 -5.25
C LYS A 273 12.04 19.25 -5.64
N VAL A 274 11.23 18.74 -4.71
CA VAL A 274 10.50 17.48 -4.88
C VAL A 274 9.17 17.54 -4.16
N VAL A 275 8.14 16.94 -4.76
CA VAL A 275 6.89 16.57 -4.08
C VAL A 275 6.70 15.09 -4.27
N TYR A 276 6.35 14.39 -3.20
CA TYR A 276 5.99 12.99 -3.26
C TYR A 276 4.76 12.72 -2.35
N PRO A 277 3.82 11.84 -2.76
CA PRO A 277 3.72 11.24 -4.09
C PRO A 277 3.21 12.24 -5.13
N SER A 278 3.83 12.32 -6.31
CA SER A 278 3.36 13.13 -7.44
C SER A 278 2.39 12.36 -8.34
N LYS A 279 2.00 12.93 -9.48
CA LYS A 279 1.09 12.28 -10.44
C LYS A 279 1.64 10.98 -11.04
N THR A 280 2.97 10.86 -11.14
CA THR A 280 3.65 9.70 -11.72
C THR A 280 4.15 8.71 -10.67
N ASP A 281 4.01 9.03 -9.39
CA ASP A 281 4.42 8.15 -8.28
C ASP A 281 3.22 7.32 -7.83
N LEU A 282 3.47 6.15 -7.22
CA LEU A 282 2.42 5.18 -6.91
C LEU A 282 1.64 4.70 -8.16
N ASP A 283 2.22 4.86 -9.35
CA ASP A 283 1.68 4.33 -10.61
C ASP A 283 2.11 2.88 -10.78
N ILE A 284 1.57 2.04 -9.90
CA ILE A 284 2.00 0.65 -9.79
C ILE A 284 0.98 -0.19 -10.51
N ALA A 285 1.24 -0.44 -11.80
CA ALA A 285 0.45 -1.33 -12.65
C ALA A 285 0.39 -2.80 -12.15
N ALA A 286 1.08 -3.13 -11.04
CA ALA A 286 1.45 -4.48 -10.65
C ALA A 286 0.73 -5.06 -9.42
N ALA A 287 -0.21 -4.36 -8.78
CA ALA A 287 -0.96 -4.97 -7.69
C ALA A 287 -2.33 -4.33 -7.64
N HIS A 288 -3.35 -5.12 -7.31
CA HIS A 288 -4.71 -4.76 -6.95
C HIS A 288 -4.75 -3.51 -6.04
N VAL A 289 -4.52 -2.31 -6.56
CA VAL A 289 -4.36 -1.07 -5.81
C VAL A 289 -5.14 0.00 -6.57
N THR A 290 -6.10 0.62 -5.90
CA THR A 290 -6.81 1.79 -6.40
C THR A 290 -6.29 3.01 -5.67
N VAL A 291 -5.68 3.94 -6.41
CA VAL A 291 -5.20 5.22 -5.88
C VAL A 291 -6.25 6.30 -6.17
N ILE A 292 -6.89 6.80 -5.12
CA ILE A 292 -7.82 7.93 -5.14
C ILE A 292 -6.99 9.20 -4.95
N ARG A 293 -7.09 10.14 -5.90
CA ARG A 293 -6.42 11.45 -5.85
C ARG A 293 -7.45 12.56 -5.86
#